data_AF-A0A9Q0TPC9-F1
#
_entry.id   AF-A0A9Q0TPC9-F1
#
_cell.length_a   1.000
_cell.length_b   1.000
_cell.length_c   1.000
_cell.angle_alpha   90.00
_cell.angle_beta   90.00
_cell.angle_gamma   90.00
#
_symmetry.space_group_name_H-M   'P 1'
#
loop_
_entity.id
_entity.type
_entity.pdbx_description
1 polymer ?
#
loop_
_entity_poly.entity_id
_entity_poly.type
_entity_poly.pdbx_seq_one_letter_code
_entity_poly.pdbx_strand_id
1 'polypeptide(L)'
;MARMLAKSLQAGDPVFEKVSRAVYLALRGIVLGGSGPCGRKLSEMSLRPIGAVMLAERVVAAAEVLVLAAAVSTGVHRPWYITLTDNM
;
A
#
# COMPACT_ATOMS: atom_id res chain seq x y z
N MET A 1 14.15 0.56 -26.75
CA MET A 1 13.21 0.73 -25.63
C MET A 1 13.34 -0.34 -24.54
N ALA A 2 13.28 -1.64 -24.87
CA ALA A 2 13.25 -2.72 -23.88
C ALA A 2 14.34 -2.63 -22.79
N ARG A 3 15.58 -2.30 -23.17
CA ARG A 3 16.69 -2.12 -22.21
C ARG A 3 16.49 -0.95 -21.23
N MET A 4 15.98 0.19 -21.71
CA MET A 4 15.70 1.33 -20.84
C MET A 4 14.55 1.02 -19.88
N LEU A 5 13.51 0.36 -20.39
CA LEU A 5 12.36 -0.07 -19.61
C LEU A 5 12.80 -1.04 -18.50
N ALA A 6 13.57 -2.08 -18.86
CA ALA A 6 14.13 -3.02 -17.90
C ALA A 6 14.99 -2.33 -16.84
N LYS A 7 15.84 -1.36 -17.22
CA LYS A 7 16.65 -0.58 -16.28
C LYS A 7 15.79 0.27 -15.34
N SER A 8 14.76 0.92 -15.85
CA SER A 8 13.84 1.75 -15.05
C SER A 8 13.01 0.97 -14.04
N LEU A 9 12.99 -0.36 -14.14
CA LEU A 9 12.31 -1.26 -13.19
C LEU A 9 13.25 -1.79 -12.10
N GLN A 10 14.56 -1.52 -12.19
CA GLN A 10 15.53 -1.98 -11.19
C GLN A 10 15.51 -1.09 -9.95
N ALA A 11 15.68 -1.70 -8.78
CA ALA A 11 15.83 -0.98 -7.52
C ALA A 11 17.01 0.00 -7.61
N GLY A 12 16.85 1.20 -7.03
CA GLY A 12 17.83 2.27 -7.13
C GLY A 12 17.79 3.09 -8.43
N ASP A 13 17.01 2.69 -9.45
CA ASP A 13 16.74 3.58 -10.58
C ASP A 13 15.79 4.73 -10.12
N PRO A 14 16.08 6.00 -10.48
CA PRO A 14 15.25 7.13 -10.04
C PRO A 14 13.78 7.03 -10.46
N VAL A 15 13.49 6.37 -11.59
CA VAL A 15 12.11 6.15 -12.05
C VAL A 15 11.42 5.13 -11.14
N PHE A 16 12.10 4.01 -10.85
CA PHE A 16 11.58 3.00 -9.94
C PHE A 16 11.27 3.59 -8.58
N GLU A 17 12.22 4.30 -7.96
CA GLU A 17 12.06 4.91 -6.64
C GLU A 17 10.93 5.94 -6.60
N LYS A 18 10.79 6.76 -7.65
CA LYS A 18 9.72 7.74 -7.74
C LYS A 18 8.35 7.06 -7.81
N VAL A 19 8.21 6.04 -8.65
CA VAL A 19 6.93 5.33 -8.85
C VAL A 19 6.58 4.48 -7.62
N SER A 20 7.54 3.71 -7.10
CA SER A 20 7.34 2.87 -5.91
C SER A 20 6.95 3.70 -4.70
N ARG A 21 7.58 4.86 -4.48
CA ARG A 21 7.23 5.79 -3.41
C ARG A 21 5.82 6.36 -3.57
N ALA A 22 5.43 6.74 -4.79
CA ALA A 22 4.07 7.23 -5.05
C ALA A 22 3.01 6.16 -4.75
N VAL A 23 3.24 4.91 -5.20
CA VAL A 23 2.35 3.78 -4.92
C VAL A 23 2.32 3.44 -3.42
N TYR A 24 3.47 3.47 -2.74
CA TYR A 24 3.57 3.26 -1.30
C TYR A 24 2.76 4.29 -0.51
N LEU A 25 2.91 5.58 -0.83
CA LEU A 25 2.12 6.65 -0.20
C LEU A 25 0.63 6.52 -0.50
N ALA A 26 0.29 6.11 -1.72
CA ALA A 26 -1.10 5.90 -2.12
C ALA A 26 -1.76 4.77 -1.31
N LEU A 27 -1.09 3.61 -1.21
CA LEU A 27 -1.49 2.48 -0.37
C LEU A 27 -1.64 2.91 1.09
N ARG A 28 -0.66 3.63 1.62
CA ARG A 28 -0.68 4.12 3.01
C ARG A 28 -1.85 5.07 3.27
N GLY A 29 -2.21 5.90 2.29
CA GLY A 29 -3.40 6.76 2.33
C GLY A 29 -4.69 5.96 2.51
N ILE A 30 -4.84 4.83 1.82
CA ILE A 30 -6.00 3.95 1.98
C ILE A 30 -5.95 3.17 3.31
N VAL A 31 -4.81 2.58 3.66
CA VAL A 31 -4.68 1.78 4.89
C VAL A 31 -4.97 2.61 6.14
N LEU A 32 -4.50 3.87 6.19
CA LEU A 32 -4.67 4.72 7.36
C LEU A 32 -5.93 5.61 7.29
N GLY A 33 -6.35 6.01 6.09
CA GLY A 33 -7.51 6.89 5.87
C GLY A 33 -8.81 6.16 5.51
N GLY A 34 -8.76 4.83 5.40
CA GLY A 34 -9.87 3.98 4.96
C GLY A 34 -10.14 4.04 3.45
N SER A 35 -10.99 3.13 2.96
CA SER A 35 -11.43 3.09 1.55
C SER A 35 -12.51 4.13 1.20
N GLY A 36 -12.90 4.98 2.15
CA GLY A 36 -13.83 6.08 1.94
C GLY A 36 -13.21 7.31 1.26
N PRO A 37 -13.96 8.43 1.17
CA PRO A 37 -13.53 9.63 0.45
C PRO A 37 -12.18 10.20 0.92
N CYS A 38 -11.89 10.13 2.22
CA CYS A 38 -10.65 10.68 2.78
C CYS A 38 -9.40 9.92 2.29
N GLY A 39 -9.34 8.60 2.52
CA GLY A 39 -8.21 7.79 2.08
C GLY A 39 -8.09 7.77 0.55
N ARG A 40 -9.21 7.71 -0.19
CA ARG A 40 -9.20 7.81 -1.66
C ARG A 40 -8.55 9.10 -2.14
N LYS A 41 -8.90 10.24 -1.54
CA LYS A 41 -8.28 11.54 -1.86
C LYS A 41 -6.76 11.53 -1.59
N LEU A 42 -6.31 10.95 -0.47
CA LEU A 42 -4.88 10.81 -0.16
C LEU A 42 -4.15 9.92 -1.18
N SER A 43 -4.80 8.84 -1.62
CA SER A 43 -4.29 7.94 -2.64
C SER A 43 -4.12 8.65 -3.99
N GLU A 44 -5.17 9.33 -4.45
CA GLU A 44 -5.14 10.08 -5.71
C GLU A 44 -4.10 11.21 -5.69
N MET A 45 -3.99 11.94 -4.58
CA MET A 45 -2.97 12.99 -4.41
C MET A 45 -1.55 12.45 -4.53
N SER A 46 -1.30 11.21 -4.08
CA SER A 46 0.00 10.56 -4.15
C SER A 46 0.33 10.07 -5.58
N LEU A 47 -0.68 9.66 -6.35
CA LEU A 47 -0.53 9.17 -7.73
C LEU A 47 -0.52 10.28 -8.78
N ARG A 48 -1.13 11.44 -8.48
CA ARG A 48 -1.25 12.57 -9.41
C ARG A 48 0.10 13.05 -9.98
N PRO A 49 1.19 13.19 -9.21
CA PRO A 49 2.48 13.68 -9.73
C PRO A 49 3.15 12.76 -10.76
N ILE A 50 2.73 11.49 -10.85
CA ILE A 50 3.22 10.52 -11.84
C ILE A 50 2.18 10.21 -12.92
N GLY A 51 1.06 10.95 -12.96
CA GLY A 51 0.00 10.74 -13.94
C GLY A 51 -0.78 9.44 -13.76
N ALA A 52 -0.69 8.79 -12.60
CA ALA A 52 -1.21 7.43 -12.38
C ALA A 52 -2.54 7.39 -11.61
N VAL A 53 -3.31 8.48 -11.58
CA VAL A 53 -4.59 8.57 -10.83
C VAL A 53 -5.57 7.46 -11.25
N MET A 54 -5.55 7.06 -12.51
CA MET A 54 -6.37 5.94 -13.04
C MET A 54 -6.09 4.59 -12.36
N LEU A 55 -4.97 4.44 -11.64
CA LEU A 55 -4.65 3.24 -10.86
C LEU A 55 -5.19 3.29 -9.43
N ALA A 56 -5.87 4.36 -9.01
CA ALA A 56 -6.36 4.51 -7.63
C ALA A 56 -7.25 3.34 -7.17
N GLU A 57 -8.16 2.86 -8.02
CA GLU A 57 -9.01 1.70 -7.68
C GLU A 57 -8.19 0.42 -7.48
N ARG A 58 -7.10 0.23 -8.24
CA ARG A 58 -6.20 -0.91 -8.06
C ARG A 58 -5.44 -0.81 -6.73
N VAL A 59 -5.03 0.39 -6.36
CA VAL A 59 -4.40 0.67 -5.05
C VAL A 59 -5.39 0.40 -3.92
N VAL A 60 -6.66 0.81 -4.05
CA VAL A 60 -7.69 0.55 -3.04
C VAL A 60 -7.88 -0.95 -2.83
N ALA A 61 -8.08 -1.72 -3.91
CA ALA A 61 -8.25 -3.16 -3.82
C ALA A 61 -7.04 -3.86 -3.16
N ALA A 62 -5.82 -3.43 -3.49
CA ALA A 62 -4.61 -3.96 -2.85
C ALA A 62 -4.51 -3.59 -1.36
N ALA A 63 -4.88 -2.36 -0.99
CA ALA A 63 -4.87 -1.91 0.40
C ALA A 63 -5.92 -2.63 1.24
N GLU A 64 -7.09 -2.98 0.68
CA GLU A 64 -8.13 -3.74 1.39
C GLU A 64 -7.63 -5.12 1.84
N VAL A 65 -6.78 -5.77 1.05
CA VAL A 65 -6.13 -7.03 1.45
C VAL A 65 -5.22 -6.81 2.66
N LEU A 66 -4.46 -5.72 2.69
CA LEU A 66 -3.59 -5.38 3.84
C LEU A 66 -4.42 -5.05 5.09
N VAL A 67 -5.51 -4.32 4.93
CA VAL A 67 -6.44 -4.00 6.03
C VAL A 67 -7.06 -5.29 6.59
N LEU A 68 -7.49 -6.22 5.73
CA LEU A 68 -8.01 -7.51 6.15
C LEU A 68 -6.94 -8.33 6.90
N ALA A 69 -5.72 -8.41 6.38
CA ALA A 69 -4.62 -9.12 7.03
C ALA A 69 -4.30 -8.52 8.41
N ALA A 70 -4.32 -7.20 8.54
CA ALA A 70 -4.14 -6.51 9.82
C ALA A 70 -5.30 -6.80 10.79
N ALA A 71 -6.54 -6.78 10.31
CA ALA A 71 -7.73 -7.09 11.12
C ALA A 71 -7.70 -8.53 11.64
N VAL A 72 -7.34 -9.52 10.80
CA VAL A 72 -7.19 -10.92 11.23
C VAL A 72 -6.04 -11.07 12.23
N SER A 73 -4.90 -10.43 11.96
CA SER A 73 -3.74 -10.49 12.86
C SER A 73 -4.06 -9.93 14.25
N THR A 74 -4.84 -8.86 14.31
CA THR A 74 -5.19 -8.20 15.58
C THR A 74 -6.43 -8.77 16.26
N GLY A 75 -7.39 -9.31 15.52
CA GLY A 75 -8.63 -9.88 16.06
C GLY A 75 -8.53 -11.36 16.41
N VAL A 76 -7.74 -12.13 15.64
CA VAL A 76 -7.63 -13.59 15.79
C VAL A 76 -6.29 -13.98 16.41
N HIS A 77 -5.18 -13.53 15.81
CA HIS A 77 -3.87 -13.98 16.27
C HIS A 77 -3.44 -13.32 17.59
N ARG A 78 -3.77 -12.03 17.81
CA ARG A 78 -3.41 -11.34 19.05
C ARG A 78 -3.94 -12.05 20.32
N PRO A 79 -5.23 -12.42 20.45
CA PRO A 79 -5.69 -13.18 21.61
C PRO A 79 -4.93 -14.48 21.84
N TRP A 80 -4.61 -15.20 20.76
CA TRP A 80 -3.81 -16.42 20.84
C TRP A 80 -2.39 -16.15 21.34
N TYR A 81 -1.73 -15.11 20.82
CA TYR A 81 -0.40 -14.70 21.29
C TYR A 81 -0.40 -14.28 22.75
N ILE A 82 -1.38 -13.48 23.19
CA ILE A 82 -1.54 -13.08 24.61
C ILE A 82 -1.66 -14.33 25.48
N THR A 83 -2.52 -15.27 25.09
CA THR A 83 -2.70 -16.53 25.83
C THR A 83 -1.40 -17.34 25.90
N LEU A 84 -0.64 -17.42 24.81
CA LEU A 84 0.62 -18.15 24.78
C LEU A 84 1.67 -17.49 25.68
N THR A 85 1.81 -16.16 25.62
CA THR A 85 2.79 -15.42 26.43
C THR A 85 2.43 -15.36 27.90
N ASP A 86 1.14 -15.36 28.26
CA ASP A 86 0.68 -15.34 29.65
C ASP A 86 0.83 -16.72 30.32
N ASN A 87 0.95 -17.80 29.53
CA ASN A 87 1.18 -19.17 30.02
C ASN A 87 2.66 -19.61 29.95
N MET A 88 3.57 -18.72 29.57
CA MET A 88 5.02 -18.91 29.66
C MET A 88 5.55 -18.32 30.97
#